data_AF-A0A942C1T0-F1
#
_entry.id   AF-A0A942C1T0-F1
#
_cell.length_a   1.000
_cell.length_b   1.000
_cell.length_c   1.000
_cell.angle_alpha   90.00
_cell.angle_beta   90.00
_cell.angle_gamma   90.00
#
_symmetry.space_group_name_H-M   'P 1'
#
loop_
_entity.id
_entity.type
_entity.pdbx_description
1 polymer ?
#
loop_
_entity_poly.entity_id
_entity_poly.type
_entity_poly.pdbx_seq_one_letter_code
_entity_poly.pdbx_strand_id
1 'polypeptide(L)'
;MKKLTLIALVVACTLTFVIQAKTYQEKEAVREAAMDYIEALYQVDSSRIARSVHPNLTKHGFYREGNTDSYKPGMMTYQQLYDLAGRWNKNGQVKPDAPKEVIVLDVLDQTASVKVVAQWGIDYMHLAKYDGKWKIINVLWQSHPK
;
A
#
# COMPACT_ATOMS: atom_id res chain seq x y z
N MET A 1 13.51 -41.73 25.64
CA MET A 1 13.59 -41.41 24.19
C MET A 1 12.26 -40.92 23.63
N LYS A 2 11.17 -41.72 23.63
CA LYS A 2 9.85 -41.32 23.07
C LYS A 2 9.27 -39.99 23.59
N LYS A 3 9.38 -39.70 24.90
CA LYS A 3 8.93 -38.42 25.49
C LYS A 3 9.75 -37.21 25.01
N LEU A 4 11.06 -37.34 24.84
CA LEU A 4 11.91 -36.27 24.32
C LEU A 4 11.63 -36.00 22.83
N THR A 5 11.39 -37.05 22.04
CA THR A 5 10.99 -36.92 20.63
C THR A 5 9.63 -36.23 20.50
N LEU A 6 8.68 -36.54 21.38
CA LEU A 6 7.35 -35.90 21.38
C LEU A 6 7.43 -34.41 21.74
N ILE A 7 8.24 -34.04 22.75
CA ILE A 7 8.45 -32.63 23.13
C ILE A 7 9.10 -31.85 21.99
N ALA A 8 10.14 -32.41 21.35
CA ALA A 8 10.80 -31.78 20.22
C ALA A 8 9.85 -31.55 19.03
N LEU A 9 8.95 -32.50 18.76
CA LEU A 9 7.93 -32.38 17.71
C LEU A 9 6.92 -31.27 18.02
N VAL A 10 6.43 -31.19 19.26
CA VAL A 10 5.51 -30.14 19.69
C VAL A 10 6.16 -28.76 19.58
N VAL A 11 7.41 -28.62 20.03
CA VAL A 11 8.16 -27.35 19.91
C VAL A 11 8.32 -26.95 18.44
N ALA A 12 8.70 -27.88 17.56
CA ALA A 12 8.83 -27.62 16.13
C ALA A 12 7.51 -27.16 15.49
N CYS A 13 6.39 -27.80 15.83
CA CYS A 13 5.06 -27.40 15.35
C CYS A 13 4.64 -26.01 15.85
N THR A 14 4.98 -25.64 17.09
CA THR A 14 4.65 -24.29 17.60
C THR A 14 5.46 -23.20 16.92
N LEU A 15 6.74 -23.44 16.62
CA LEU A 15 7.61 -22.48 15.94
C LEU A 15 7.13 -22.15 14.53
N THR A 16 6.72 -23.16 13.75
CA THR A 16 6.22 -22.93 12.38
C THR A 16 4.92 -22.12 12.38
N PHE A 17 4.02 -22.38 13.34
CA PHE A 17 2.77 -21.63 13.48
C PHE A 17 3.03 -20.15 13.82
N VAL A 18 3.96 -19.86 14.73
CA VAL A 18 4.32 -18.48 15.09
C VAL A 18 4.92 -17.73 13.90
N ILE A 19 5.79 -18.37 13.12
CA ILE A 19 6.38 -17.76 11.92
C ILE A 19 5.29 -17.44 10.90
N GLN A 20 4.40 -18.39 10.61
CA GLN A 20 3.30 -18.18 9.67
C GLN A 20 2.35 -17.08 10.12
N ALA A 21 1.99 -17.05 11.40
CA ALA A 21 1.15 -15.99 11.98
C ALA A 21 1.82 -14.61 11.85
N LYS A 22 3.13 -14.52 12.11
CA LYS A 22 3.90 -13.28 11.92
C LYS A 22 3.92 -12.86 10.45
N THR A 23 4.24 -13.76 9.52
CA THR A 23 4.23 -13.44 8.07
C THR A 23 2.86 -12.96 7.59
N TYR A 24 1.78 -13.59 8.05
CA TYR A 24 0.42 -13.14 7.77
C TYR A 24 0.16 -11.74 8.32
N GLN A 25 0.53 -11.48 9.58
CA GLN A 25 0.37 -10.17 10.22
C GLN A 25 1.15 -9.07 9.48
N GLU A 26 2.37 -9.34 9.04
CA GLU A 26 3.18 -8.41 8.26
C GLU A 26 2.53 -8.10 6.90
N LYS A 27 2.03 -9.13 6.21
CA LYS A 27 1.32 -8.97 4.94
C LYS A 27 0.06 -8.13 5.11
N GLU A 28 -0.72 -8.35 6.17
CA GLU A 28 -1.91 -7.57 6.47
C GLU A 28 -1.56 -6.11 6.81
N ALA A 29 -0.51 -5.87 7.60
CA ALA A 29 -0.08 -4.51 7.93
C ALA A 29 0.39 -3.73 6.68
N VAL A 30 1.09 -4.39 5.75
CA VAL A 30 1.43 -3.81 4.44
C VAL A 30 0.17 -3.50 3.62
N ARG A 31 -0.78 -4.44 3.60
CA ARG A 31 -2.06 -4.25 2.89
C ARG A 31 -2.85 -3.08 3.46
N GLU A 32 -2.90 -2.93 4.79
CA GLU A 32 -3.57 -1.83 5.47
C GLU A 32 -2.94 -0.48 5.16
N ALA A 33 -1.60 -0.37 5.16
CA ALA A 33 -0.93 0.87 4.77
C ALA A 33 -1.25 1.28 3.32
N ALA A 34 -1.26 0.32 2.39
CA ALA A 34 -1.64 0.58 0.99
C ALA A 34 -3.14 0.91 0.84
N MET A 35 -4.01 0.27 1.64
CA MET A 35 -5.44 0.58 1.65
C MET A 35 -5.70 1.99 2.18
N ASP A 36 -5.00 2.39 3.25
CA ASP A 36 -5.08 3.74 3.80
C ASP A 36 -4.73 4.80 2.77
N TYR A 37 -3.72 4.55 1.94
CA TYR A 37 -3.40 5.45 0.84
C TYR A 37 -4.58 5.64 -0.12
N ILE A 38 -5.30 4.58 -0.51
CA ILE A 38 -6.48 4.71 -1.40
C ILE A 38 -7.63 5.43 -0.69
N GLU A 39 -7.93 4.99 0.53
CA GLU A 39 -9.03 5.53 1.32
C GLU A 39 -8.82 6.98 1.71
N ALA A 40 -7.58 7.44 1.86
CA ALA A 40 -7.27 8.84 2.08
C ALA A 40 -7.87 9.74 0.99
N LEU A 41 -7.70 9.36 -0.29
CA LEU A 41 -8.25 10.11 -1.41
C LEU A 41 -9.77 9.95 -1.49
N TYR A 42 -10.28 8.73 -1.33
CA TYR A 42 -11.70 8.42 -1.50
C TYR A 42 -12.57 9.01 -0.40
N GLN A 43 -12.10 9.01 0.84
CA GLN A 43 -12.84 9.47 2.02
C GLN A 43 -12.48 10.91 2.40
N VAL A 44 -11.59 11.56 1.65
CA VAL A 44 -11.14 12.93 1.90
C VAL A 44 -10.48 13.07 3.30
N ASP A 45 -9.61 12.12 3.64
CA ASP A 45 -8.99 12.01 4.95
C ASP A 45 -7.46 11.99 4.84
N SER A 46 -6.84 13.16 5.00
CA SER A 46 -5.39 13.31 4.93
C SER A 46 -4.64 12.65 6.11
N SER A 47 -5.32 12.35 7.22
CA SER A 47 -4.70 11.64 8.36
C SER A 47 -4.23 10.24 7.97
N ARG A 48 -4.91 9.62 6.98
CA ARG A 48 -4.52 8.34 6.39
C ARG A 48 -3.20 8.41 5.64
N ILE A 49 -2.94 9.49 4.90
CA ILE A 49 -1.61 9.75 4.30
C ILE A 49 -0.55 9.85 5.38
N ALA A 50 -0.81 10.62 6.46
CA ALA A 50 0.17 10.78 7.53
C ALA A 50 0.54 9.46 8.22
N ARG A 51 -0.41 8.54 8.38
CA ARG A 51 -0.13 7.24 9.02
C ARG A 51 0.44 6.20 8.06
N SER A 52 0.19 6.26 6.76
CA SER A 52 0.64 5.22 5.81
C SER A 52 1.79 5.63 4.89
N VAL A 53 2.09 6.92 4.74
CA VAL A 53 3.10 7.42 3.80
C VAL A 53 4.25 8.08 4.57
N HIS A 54 5.49 7.83 4.13
CA HIS A 54 6.67 8.46 4.71
C HIS A 54 6.84 9.90 4.16
N PRO A 55 7.28 10.89 4.96
CA PRO A 55 7.49 12.26 4.49
C PRO A 55 8.46 12.40 3.30
N ASN A 56 9.45 11.51 3.20
CA ASN A 56 10.40 11.46 2.07
C ASN A 56 9.86 10.69 0.84
N LEU A 57 8.54 10.72 0.60
CA LEU A 57 7.91 10.04 -0.53
C LEU A 57 8.54 10.46 -1.87
N THR A 58 8.89 9.48 -2.69
CA THR A 58 9.13 9.67 -4.13
C THR A 58 7.93 9.16 -4.93
N LYS A 59 7.08 10.07 -5.41
CA LYS A 59 5.93 9.71 -6.27
C LYS A 59 6.06 10.32 -7.64
N HIS A 60 6.01 9.47 -8.65
CA HIS A 60 6.10 9.87 -10.05
C HIS A 60 5.37 8.89 -10.94
N GLY A 61 5.14 9.26 -12.20
CA GLY A 61 4.39 8.40 -13.08
C GLY A 61 3.91 9.08 -14.34
N PHE A 62 2.91 8.46 -14.95
CA PHE A 62 2.36 8.85 -16.24
C PHE A 62 0.84 8.95 -16.16
N TYR A 63 0.28 10.10 -16.51
CA TYR A 63 -1.16 10.30 -16.53
C TYR A 63 -1.67 10.75 -17.87
N ARG A 64 -2.97 10.53 -18.09
CA ARG A 64 -3.68 11.11 -19.22
C ARG A 64 -4.61 12.19 -18.71
N GLU A 65 -4.71 13.27 -19.49
CA GLU A 65 -5.59 14.38 -19.19
C GLU A 65 -6.90 14.17 -19.96
N GLY A 66 -7.99 13.90 -19.24
CA GLY A 66 -9.25 13.55 -19.87
C GLY A 66 -9.13 12.32 -20.78
N ASN A 67 -9.59 12.44 -22.02
CA ASN A 67 -9.65 11.36 -23.00
C ASN A 67 -8.48 11.37 -24.02
N THR A 68 -7.39 12.08 -23.74
CA THR A 68 -6.22 12.10 -24.65
C THR A 68 -5.59 10.72 -24.78
N ASP A 69 -4.95 10.45 -25.92
CA ASP A 69 -4.18 9.22 -26.16
C ASP A 69 -2.76 9.27 -25.60
N SER A 70 -2.24 10.47 -25.35
CA SER A 70 -0.88 10.66 -24.85
C SER A 70 -0.81 10.63 -23.33
N TYR A 71 0.24 9.99 -22.82
CA TYR A 71 0.64 10.07 -21.43
C TYR A 71 1.56 11.27 -21.20
N LYS A 72 1.38 11.95 -20.07
CA LYS A 72 2.24 13.02 -19.57
C LYS A 72 2.97 12.55 -18.31
N PRO A 73 4.27 12.80 -18.17
CA PRO A 73 4.97 12.52 -16.93
C PRO A 73 4.48 13.47 -15.81
N GLY A 74 4.49 12.98 -14.57
CA GLY A 74 4.14 13.77 -13.40
C GLY A 74 4.98 13.37 -12.19
N MET A 75 5.19 14.34 -11.30
CA MET A 75 5.83 14.16 -9.99
C MET A 75 4.88 14.68 -8.92
N MET A 76 4.92 14.09 -7.73
CA MET A 76 4.13 14.51 -6.58
C MET A 76 4.94 14.35 -5.30
N THR A 77 5.03 15.41 -4.49
CA THR A 77 5.66 15.35 -3.16
C THR A 77 4.69 14.79 -2.13
N TYR A 78 5.21 14.41 -0.95
CA TYR A 78 4.37 14.05 0.20
C TYR A 78 3.33 15.13 0.52
N GLN A 79 3.73 16.40 0.61
CA GLN A 79 2.81 17.49 0.96
C GLN A 79 1.70 17.64 -0.08
N GLN A 80 2.05 17.57 -1.37
CA GLN A 80 1.06 17.62 -2.44
C GLN A 80 0.07 16.46 -2.37
N LEU A 81 0.53 15.23 -2.05
CA LEU A 81 -0.34 14.08 -1.84
C LEU A 81 -1.25 14.25 -0.61
N TYR A 82 -0.69 14.75 0.50
CA TYR A 82 -1.43 15.02 1.72
C TYR A 82 -2.55 16.04 1.49
N ASP A 83 -2.24 17.15 0.82
CA ASP A 83 -3.20 18.19 0.48
C ASP A 83 -4.24 17.69 -0.53
N LEU A 84 -3.81 16.85 -1.48
CA LEU A 84 -4.70 16.21 -2.44
C LEU A 84 -5.70 15.30 -1.73
N ALA A 85 -5.27 14.50 -0.75
CA ALA A 85 -6.16 13.67 0.06
C ALA A 85 -7.24 14.49 0.76
N GLY A 86 -6.90 15.69 1.25
CA GLY A 86 -7.89 16.58 1.86
C GLY A 86 -8.87 17.24 0.89
N ARG A 87 -8.83 16.98 -0.42
CA ARG A 87 -9.73 17.62 -1.40
C ARG A 87 -10.16 16.79 -2.61
N TRP A 88 -9.48 15.70 -2.95
CA TRP A 88 -9.63 15.01 -4.23
C TRP A 88 -11.06 14.54 -4.50
N ASN A 89 -11.73 13.95 -3.51
CA ASN A 89 -13.12 13.49 -3.64
C ASN A 89 -14.17 14.42 -2.99
N LYS A 90 -13.86 15.71 -2.75
CA LYS A 90 -14.82 16.63 -2.09
C LYS A 90 -16.15 16.77 -2.82
N ASN A 91 -16.14 16.65 -4.14
CA ASN A 91 -17.33 16.78 -4.98
C ASN A 91 -17.99 15.42 -5.29
N GLY A 92 -17.58 14.33 -4.64
CA GLY A 92 -18.19 13.01 -4.84
C GLY A 92 -17.91 12.38 -6.22
N GLN A 93 -16.73 12.62 -6.78
CA GLN A 93 -16.34 12.08 -8.08
C GLN A 93 -15.99 10.58 -8.08
N VAL A 94 -15.79 9.99 -6.91
CA VAL A 94 -15.59 8.53 -6.77
C VAL A 94 -16.89 7.82 -7.05
N LYS A 95 -16.88 6.91 -8.02
CA LYS A 95 -18.04 6.11 -8.37
C LYS A 95 -18.31 5.03 -7.30
N PRO A 96 -19.56 4.60 -7.10
CA PRO A 96 -19.87 3.52 -6.15
C PRO A 96 -19.13 2.20 -6.43
N ASP A 97 -18.83 1.92 -7.69
CA ASP A 97 -18.11 0.74 -8.18
C ASP A 97 -16.63 1.03 -8.47
N ALA A 98 -16.10 2.17 -7.98
CA ALA A 98 -14.72 2.54 -8.19
C ALA A 98 -13.78 1.44 -7.65
N PRO A 99 -12.75 1.05 -8.44
CA PRO A 99 -11.81 0.04 -7.99
C PRO A 99 -11.11 0.48 -6.71
N LYS A 100 -10.92 -0.46 -5.79
CA LYS A 100 -10.24 -0.29 -4.51
C LYS A 100 -9.56 -1.61 -4.15
N GLU A 101 -8.49 -1.92 -4.86
CA GLU A 101 -7.79 -3.20 -4.74
C GLU A 101 -6.35 -2.99 -4.29
N VAL A 102 -5.89 -3.87 -3.41
CA VAL A 102 -4.50 -3.95 -2.93
C VAL A 102 -4.00 -5.36 -3.13
N ILE A 103 -2.95 -5.51 -3.93
CA ILE A 103 -2.28 -6.78 -4.21
C ILE A 103 -0.87 -6.67 -3.62
N VAL A 104 -0.64 -7.36 -2.50
CA VAL A 104 0.70 -7.46 -1.92
C VAL A 104 1.52 -8.45 -2.74
N LEU A 105 2.58 -7.96 -3.38
CA LEU A 105 3.42 -8.74 -4.30
C LEU A 105 4.51 -9.49 -3.54
N ASP A 106 5.16 -8.81 -2.58
CA ASP A 106 6.22 -9.38 -1.76
C ASP A 106 6.35 -8.65 -0.42
N VAL A 107 6.81 -9.36 0.61
CA VAL A 107 7.07 -8.84 1.96
C VAL A 107 8.34 -9.48 2.51
N LEU A 108 9.32 -8.64 2.82
CA LEU A 108 10.55 -8.98 3.55
C LEU A 108 10.49 -8.36 4.95
N ASP A 109 11.55 -8.52 5.74
CA ASP A 109 11.60 -8.03 7.13
C ASP A 109 11.44 -6.50 7.24
N GLN A 110 11.93 -5.75 6.26
CA GLN A 110 12.01 -4.28 6.28
C GLN A 110 11.43 -3.60 5.04
N THR A 111 11.12 -4.35 3.98
CA THR A 111 10.62 -3.83 2.70
C THR A 111 9.45 -4.65 2.19
N ALA A 112 8.57 -4.02 1.42
CA ALA A 112 7.48 -4.69 0.74
C ALA A 112 7.16 -4.03 -0.61
N SER A 113 6.59 -4.80 -1.52
CA SER A 113 6.13 -4.32 -2.82
C SER A 113 4.64 -4.59 -2.99
N VAL A 114 3.90 -3.60 -3.47
CA VAL A 114 2.44 -3.65 -3.59
C VAL A 114 1.99 -3.08 -4.92
N LYS A 115 0.97 -3.68 -5.52
CA LYS A 115 0.19 -3.09 -6.61
C LYS A 115 -1.16 -2.63 -6.06
N VAL A 116 -1.57 -1.42 -6.42
CA VAL A 116 -2.89 -0.88 -6.12
C VAL A 116 -3.64 -0.63 -7.42
N VAL A 117 -4.94 -0.93 -7.40
CA VAL A 117 -5.89 -0.56 -8.45
C VAL A 117 -6.91 0.40 -7.85
N ALA A 118 -6.95 1.61 -8.40
CA ALA A 118 -7.82 2.69 -7.94
C ALA A 118 -8.46 3.41 -9.14
N GLN A 119 -9.42 4.30 -8.88
CA GLN A 119 -10.21 4.96 -9.92
C GLN A 119 -9.33 5.75 -10.88
N TRP A 120 -8.22 6.33 -10.38
CA TRP A 120 -7.27 7.08 -11.20
C TRP A 120 -6.36 6.19 -12.06
N GLY A 121 -6.16 4.91 -11.69
CA GLY A 121 -5.22 4.03 -12.38
C GLY A 121 -4.58 2.96 -11.49
N ILE A 122 -3.34 2.62 -11.84
CA ILE A 122 -2.51 1.60 -11.20
C ILE A 122 -1.31 2.28 -10.54
N ASP A 123 -1.04 1.90 -9.29
CA ASP A 123 0.12 2.34 -8.55
C ASP A 123 0.96 1.12 -8.16
N TYR A 124 2.24 1.12 -8.52
CA TYR A 124 3.25 0.20 -7.98
C TYR A 124 3.98 0.91 -6.85
N MET A 125 3.90 0.35 -5.66
CA MET A 125 4.41 0.98 -4.45
C MET A 125 5.48 0.14 -3.80
N HIS A 126 6.46 0.82 -3.24
CA HIS A 126 7.43 0.22 -2.32
C HIS A 126 7.21 0.79 -0.93
N LEU A 127 7.10 -0.10 0.05
CA LEU A 127 7.00 0.23 1.45
C LEU A 127 8.29 -0.15 2.16
N ALA A 128 8.61 0.61 3.21
CA ALA A 128 9.66 0.27 4.16
C ALA A 128 9.13 0.42 5.58
N LYS A 129 9.74 -0.33 6.52
CA LYS A 129 9.32 -0.35 7.91
C LYS A 129 10.15 0.65 8.72
N TYR A 130 9.47 1.61 9.34
CA TYR A 130 10.06 2.63 10.20
C TYR A 130 9.41 2.54 11.58
N ASP A 131 10.22 2.39 12.63
CA ASP A 131 9.75 2.27 14.02
C ASP A 131 8.64 1.22 14.19
N GLY A 132 8.80 0.08 13.50
CA GLY A 132 7.83 -1.02 13.50
C GLY A 132 6.58 -0.80 12.64
N LYS A 133 6.46 0.33 11.93
CA LYS A 133 5.31 0.69 11.10
C LYS A 133 5.66 0.67 9.62
N TRP A 134 4.80 0.05 8.82
CA TRP A 134 4.94 0.08 7.36
C TRP A 134 4.55 1.44 6.80
N LYS A 135 5.44 2.01 5.97
CA LYS A 135 5.24 3.29 5.30
C LYS A 135 5.55 3.18 3.82
N ILE A 136 4.69 3.74 2.99
CA ILE A 136 4.94 3.91 1.55
C ILE A 136 6.01 4.97 1.37
N ILE A 137 7.10 4.61 0.69
CA ILE A 137 8.23 5.50 0.39
C ILE A 137 8.36 5.82 -1.10
N ASN A 138 7.89 4.92 -1.97
CA ASN A 138 7.91 5.12 -3.42
C ASN A 138 6.56 4.76 -4.02
N VAL A 139 6.12 5.54 -5.01
CA VAL A 139 4.93 5.25 -5.83
C VAL A 139 5.27 5.54 -7.29
N LEU A 140 5.22 4.51 -8.13
CA LEU A 140 5.21 4.63 -9.59
C LEU A 140 3.76 4.46 -10.06
N TRP A 141 3.17 5.51 -10.60
CA TRP A 141 1.77 5.53 -10.98
C TRP A 141 1.57 5.57 -12.50
N GLN A 142 0.48 4.96 -12.97
CA GLN A 142 -0.02 5.16 -14.32
C GLN A 142 -1.55 5.25 -14.33
N SER A 143 -2.12 6.17 -15.12
CA SER A 143 -3.55 6.11 -15.45
C SER A 143 -3.91 4.78 -16.13
N HIS A 144 -5.16 4.31 -15.94
CA HIS A 144 -5.65 3.05 -16.56
C HIS A 144 -5.32 2.98 -18.05
N PRO A 145 -4.81 1.87 -18.61
CA PRO A 145 -4.48 1.77 -20.03
C PRO A 145 -5.68 2.08 -20.92
N LYS A 146 -5.41 2.51 -22.16
CA LYS A 146 -6.42 2.66 -23.21
C LYS A 146 -6.33 1.45 -24.14
#